data_AF-A0A543PLV4-F1
#
_entry.id   AF-A0A543PLV4-F1
#
_cell.length_a   1.000
_cell.length_b   1.000
_cell.length_c   1.000
_cell.angle_alpha   90.00
_cell.angle_beta   90.00
_cell.angle_gamma   90.00
#
_symmetry.space_group_name_H-M   'P 1'
#
loop_
_entity.id
_entity.type
_entity.pdbx_description
1 polymer ?
#
loop_
_entity_poly.entity_id
_entity_poly.type
_entity_poly.pdbx_seq_one_letter_code
_entity_poly.pdbx_strand_id
1 'polypeptide(L)'
;MTWALDHLSEILTRAGQHAWLAGLPLVLGLVIALPLGWLASRTSWLRASLLTTTGLLYTIPSLALFILLPSILGTKILDPVNVIVAMTIYTVALLTRTVADGLSSVDPSTRQAAIAMGYGGFARFRAVDLPLAVPVIAAGLRVAAVSNVSIVSVASLIGISQLGYFLTDGYARSFPTEVWVGIIACLLLALVFDLVIQVVSRALTPWTRAVAA
;
A
#
# COMPACT_ATOMS: atom_id res chain seq x y z
N MET A 1 -3.50 -31.64 -10.10
CA MET A 1 -2.40 -30.67 -10.28
C MET A 1 -2.13 -30.34 -11.76
N THR A 2 -2.79 -31.00 -12.73
CA THR A 2 -2.68 -30.71 -14.17
C THR A 2 -3.32 -29.37 -14.56
N TRP A 3 -4.51 -29.06 -14.03
CA TRP A 3 -5.25 -27.85 -14.39
C TRP A 3 -4.45 -26.54 -14.27
N ALA A 4 -3.69 -26.37 -13.18
CA ALA A 4 -2.89 -25.15 -12.98
C ALA A 4 -1.73 -25.03 -13.98
N LEU A 5 -1.16 -26.16 -14.41
CA LEU A 5 -0.11 -26.17 -15.45
C LEU A 5 -0.72 -25.84 -16.81
N ASP A 6 -1.92 -26.34 -17.08
CA ASP A 6 -2.65 -26.09 -18.33
C ASP A 6 -3.10 -24.62 -18.45
N HIS A 7 -3.32 -23.91 -17.33
CA HIS A 7 -3.79 -22.52 -17.28
C HIS A 7 -2.73 -21.52 -16.81
N LEU A 8 -1.45 -21.92 -16.82
CA LEU A 8 -0.35 -21.13 -16.27
C LEU A 8 -0.21 -19.75 -16.93
N SER A 9 -0.42 -19.67 -18.24
CA SER A 9 -0.39 -18.41 -19.00
C SER A 9 -1.47 -17.42 -18.53
N GLU A 10 -2.68 -17.91 -18.28
CA GLU A 10 -3.79 -17.11 -17.77
C GLU A 10 -3.52 -16.65 -16.34
N ILE A 11 -3.03 -17.56 -15.49
CA ILE A 11 -2.66 -17.25 -14.10
C ILE A 11 -1.61 -16.13 -14.06
N LEU A 12 -0.54 -16.24 -14.86
CA LEU A 12 0.51 -15.23 -14.93
C LEU A 12 -0.01 -13.89 -15.46
N THR A 13 -0.88 -13.91 -16.48
CA THR A 13 -1.46 -12.68 -17.03
C THR A 13 -2.30 -11.95 -15.98
N ARG A 14 -3.17 -12.69 -15.28
CA ARG A 14 -4.01 -12.14 -14.20
C ARG A 14 -3.19 -11.74 -12.98
N ALA A 15 -2.09 -12.43 -12.68
CA ALA A 15 -1.13 -12.04 -11.66
C ALA A 15 -0.46 -10.71 -11.99
N GLY A 16 -0.05 -10.49 -13.24
CA GLY A 16 0.48 -9.21 -13.70
C GLY A 16 -0.53 -8.07 -13.56
N GLN A 17 -1.78 -8.30 -13.95
CA GLN A 17 -2.87 -7.32 -13.77
C GLN A 17 -3.11 -7.01 -12.30
N HIS A 18 -3.13 -8.04 -11.44
CA HIS A 18 -3.30 -7.87 -10.01
C HIS A 18 -2.13 -7.10 -9.39
N ALA A 19 -0.89 -7.42 -9.78
CA ALA A 19 0.32 -6.73 -9.33
C ALA A 19 0.30 -5.26 -9.72
N TRP A 20 -0.14 -4.93 -10.93
CA TRP A 20 -0.33 -3.55 -11.37
C TRP A 20 -1.37 -2.81 -10.52
N LEU A 21 -2.55 -3.41 -10.35
CA LEU A 21 -3.66 -2.84 -9.58
C LEU A 21 -3.37 -2.69 -8.09
N ALA A 22 -2.51 -3.52 -7.50
CA ALA A 22 -2.11 -3.42 -6.10
C ALA A 22 -0.87 -2.53 -5.90
N GLY A 23 0.10 -2.61 -6.82
CA GLY A 23 1.41 -1.98 -6.69
C GLY A 23 1.44 -0.51 -7.08
N LEU A 24 0.78 -0.12 -8.17
CA LEU A 24 0.75 1.30 -8.56
C LEU A 24 0.11 2.18 -7.46
N PRO A 25 -1.07 1.82 -6.89
CA PRO A 25 -1.67 2.59 -5.81
C PRO A 25 -0.82 2.64 -4.54
N LEU A 26 -0.05 1.58 -4.29
CA LEU A 26 0.87 1.54 -3.16
C LEU A 26 1.95 2.63 -3.29
N VAL A 27 2.53 2.77 -4.48
CA VAL A 27 3.55 3.79 -4.76
C VAL A 27 2.94 5.19 -4.73
N LEU A 28 1.81 5.41 -5.42
CA LEU A 28 1.12 6.70 -5.43
C LEU A 28 0.70 7.12 -4.02
N GLY A 29 0.15 6.18 -3.25
CA GLY A 29 -0.27 6.41 -1.89
C GLY A 29 0.89 6.74 -0.95
N LEU A 30 2.04 6.08 -1.10
CA LEU A 30 3.26 6.43 -0.37
C LEU A 30 3.73 7.85 -0.70
N VAL A 31 3.79 8.21 -2.00
CA VAL A 31 4.22 9.54 -2.46
C VAL A 31 3.33 10.65 -1.87
N ILE A 32 2.03 10.42 -1.75
CA ILE A 32 1.08 11.37 -1.16
C ILE A 32 1.12 11.33 0.38
N ALA A 33 1.29 10.15 0.98
CA ALA A 33 1.35 9.99 2.43
C ALA A 33 2.60 10.62 3.06
N LEU A 34 3.73 10.68 2.33
CA LEU A 34 4.95 11.31 2.80
C LEU A 34 4.77 12.80 3.19
N PRO A 35 4.28 13.69 2.31
CA PRO A 35 4.04 15.08 2.66
C PRO A 35 2.91 15.25 3.69
N LEU A 36 1.84 14.45 3.61
CA LEU A 36 0.74 14.51 4.59
C LEU A 36 1.20 14.09 5.99
N GLY A 37 1.94 12.98 6.10
CA GLY A 37 2.50 12.50 7.36
C GLY A 37 3.56 13.45 7.92
N TRP A 38 4.37 14.08 7.06
CA TRP A 38 5.27 15.13 7.47
C TRP A 38 4.54 16.35 8.04
N LEU A 39 3.49 16.82 7.38
CA LEU A 39 2.68 17.94 7.86
C LEU A 39 1.97 17.59 9.18
N ALA A 40 1.45 16.37 9.30
CA ALA A 40 0.89 15.83 10.53
C ALA A 40 1.92 15.74 11.67
N SER A 41 3.19 15.47 11.36
CA SER A 41 4.26 15.40 12.38
C SER A 41 4.66 16.77 12.95
N ARG A 42 4.28 17.88 12.30
CA ARG A 42 4.71 19.23 12.70
C ARG A 42 3.84 19.89 13.75
N THR A 43 2.53 19.63 13.76
CA THR A 43 1.59 20.34 14.63
C THR A 43 0.46 19.42 15.09
N SER A 44 0.10 19.50 16.36
CA SER A 44 -0.91 18.63 16.99
C SER A 44 -2.30 18.75 16.35
N TRP A 45 -2.72 19.97 15.96
CA TRP A 45 -3.97 20.16 15.20
C TRP A 45 -3.89 19.45 13.85
N LEU A 46 -2.89 19.76 13.03
CA LEU A 46 -2.74 19.14 11.70
C LEU A 46 -2.72 17.61 11.80
N ARG A 47 -2.07 17.05 12.83
CA ARG A 47 -2.12 15.63 13.14
C ARG A 47 -3.55 15.15 13.36
N ALA A 48 -4.28 15.77 14.28
CA ALA A 48 -5.65 15.37 14.59
C ALA A 48 -6.56 15.45 13.35
N SER A 49 -6.49 16.55 12.59
CA SER A 49 -7.31 16.75 11.39
C SER A 49 -6.97 15.72 10.30
N LEU A 50 -5.69 15.62 9.92
CA LEU A 50 -5.28 14.73 8.83
C LEU A 50 -5.54 13.27 9.17
N LEU A 51 -5.20 12.82 10.39
CA LEU A 51 -5.41 11.42 10.80
C LEU A 51 -6.90 11.09 10.97
N THR A 52 -7.74 12.05 11.36
CA THR A 52 -9.19 11.85 11.43
C THR A 52 -9.78 11.75 10.02
N THR A 53 -9.50 12.73 9.16
CA THR A 53 -10.03 12.76 7.79
C THR A 53 -9.60 11.53 7.00
N THR A 54 -8.31 11.18 7.04
CA THR A 54 -7.80 9.98 6.37
C THR A 54 -8.36 8.70 6.98
N GLY A 55 -8.47 8.63 8.31
CA GLY A 55 -9.09 7.51 9.00
C GLY A 55 -10.54 7.29 8.54
N LEU A 56 -11.34 8.36 8.41
CA LEU A 56 -12.70 8.29 7.90
C LEU A 56 -12.77 7.73 6.47
N LEU A 57 -11.84 8.13 5.59
CA LEU A 57 -11.80 7.60 4.22
C LEU A 57 -11.58 6.08 4.19
N TYR A 58 -10.80 5.53 5.13
CA TYR A 58 -10.56 4.09 5.23
C TYR A 58 -11.77 3.31 5.74
N THR A 59 -12.73 3.98 6.39
CA THR A 59 -13.97 3.33 6.86
C THR A 59 -15.00 3.06 5.76
N ILE A 60 -14.88 3.75 4.61
CA ILE A 60 -15.77 3.56 3.47
C ILE A 60 -15.53 2.15 2.93
N PRO A 61 -16.55 1.29 2.74
CA PRO A 61 -16.35 -0.05 2.17
C PRO A 61 -15.74 -0.02 0.75
N SER A 62 -14.79 -0.91 0.47
CA SER A 62 -14.03 -0.88 -0.79
C SER A 62 -14.91 -1.10 -2.01
N LEU A 63 -15.84 -2.06 -1.92
CA LEU A 63 -16.81 -2.34 -2.96
C LEU A 63 -17.70 -1.12 -3.25
N ALA A 64 -18.14 -0.40 -2.21
CA ALA A 64 -18.95 0.80 -2.38
C ALA A 64 -18.15 1.91 -3.07
N LEU A 65 -16.88 2.09 -2.71
CA LEU A 65 -15.99 3.06 -3.33
C LEU A 65 -15.76 2.73 -4.82
N PHE A 66 -15.56 1.45 -5.16
CA PHE A 66 -15.41 1.03 -6.56
C PHE A 66 -16.65 1.31 -7.41
N ILE A 67 -17.85 1.15 -6.85
CA ILE A 67 -19.12 1.41 -7.55
C ILE A 67 -19.37 2.92 -7.71
N LEU A 68 -18.94 3.73 -6.75
CA LEU A 68 -19.19 5.18 -6.73
C LEU A 68 -18.22 5.97 -7.62
N LEU A 69 -16.95 5.55 -7.70
CA LEU A 69 -15.91 6.27 -8.42
C LEU A 69 -16.18 6.54 -9.90
N PRO A 70 -16.78 5.64 -10.70
CA PRO A 70 -17.13 5.92 -12.09
C PRO A 70 -17.95 7.21 -12.25
N SER A 71 -18.94 7.42 -11.38
CA SER A 71 -19.80 8.61 -11.39
C SER A 71 -19.06 9.88 -10.96
N ILE A 72 -18.08 9.77 -10.07
CA ILE A 72 -17.29 10.91 -9.57
C ILE A 72 -16.21 11.31 -10.57
N LEU A 73 -15.53 10.33 -11.17
CA LEU A 73 -14.40 10.54 -12.07
C LEU A 73 -14.83 10.72 -13.54
N GLY A 74 -16.08 10.41 -13.89
CA GLY A 74 -16.56 10.41 -15.27
C GLY A 74 -15.95 9.29 -16.12
N THR A 75 -15.50 8.20 -15.48
CA THR A 75 -14.87 7.04 -16.12
C THR A 75 -15.90 5.94 -16.40
N LYS A 76 -15.51 4.93 -17.19
CA LYS A 76 -16.33 3.73 -17.38
C LYS A 76 -16.33 2.89 -16.10
N ILE A 77 -17.40 2.13 -15.87
CA ILE A 77 -17.52 1.26 -14.68
C ILE A 77 -16.35 0.26 -14.59
N LEU A 78 -15.99 -0.34 -15.72
CA LEU A 78 -14.93 -1.35 -15.81
C LEU A 78 -13.53 -0.75 -16.00
N ASP A 79 -13.36 0.55 -15.83
CA ASP A 79 -12.05 1.19 -15.98
C ASP A 79 -11.13 0.87 -14.79
N PRO A 80 -9.93 0.29 -15.02
CA PRO A 80 -8.95 0.02 -13.98
C PRO A 80 -8.58 1.24 -13.12
N VAL A 81 -8.72 2.45 -13.67
CA VAL A 81 -8.44 3.72 -12.95
C VAL A 81 -9.27 3.82 -11.67
N ASN A 82 -10.50 3.30 -11.65
CA ASN A 82 -11.36 3.34 -10.46
C ASN A 82 -10.76 2.56 -9.30
N VAL A 83 -10.22 1.37 -9.56
CA VAL A 83 -9.53 0.56 -8.55
C VAL A 83 -8.26 1.25 -8.10
N ILE A 84 -7.50 1.81 -9.04
CA ILE A 84 -6.24 2.51 -8.74
C ILE A 84 -6.49 3.69 -7.80
N VAL A 85 -7.49 4.52 -8.09
CA VAL A 85 -7.84 5.69 -7.26
C VAL A 85 -8.32 5.25 -5.88
N ALA A 86 -9.24 4.29 -5.80
CA ALA A 86 -9.74 3.76 -4.53
C ALA A 86 -8.62 3.20 -3.64
N MET A 87 -7.75 2.36 -4.22
CA MET A 87 -6.62 1.77 -3.48
C MET A 87 -5.57 2.82 -3.11
N THR A 88 -5.43 3.89 -3.90
CA THR A 88 -4.55 5.01 -3.57
C THR A 88 -5.08 5.73 -2.34
N ILE A 89 -6.38 6.03 -2.29
CA ILE A 89 -7.04 6.66 -1.13
C ILE A 89 -6.81 5.82 0.14
N TYR A 90 -7.00 4.51 0.05
CA TYR A 90 -6.78 3.59 1.18
C TYR A 90 -5.32 3.55 1.63
N THR A 91 -4.40 3.47 0.67
CA THR A 91 -2.97 3.48 0.95
C THR A 91 -2.57 4.79 1.62
N VAL A 92 -3.04 5.93 1.12
CA VAL A 92 -2.84 7.24 1.76
C VAL A 92 -3.37 7.22 3.17
N ALA A 93 -4.56 6.67 3.38
CA ALA A 93 -5.19 6.66 4.68
C ALA A 93 -4.40 5.87 5.72
N LEU A 94 -3.92 4.69 5.33
CA LEU A 94 -3.12 3.83 6.20
C LEU A 94 -1.72 4.42 6.44
N LEU A 95 -1.04 4.86 5.38
CA LEU A 95 0.34 5.30 5.46
C LEU A 95 0.52 6.70 6.05
N THR A 96 -0.46 7.60 5.96
CA THR A 96 -0.34 8.95 6.55
C THR A 96 -0.06 8.84 8.05
N ARG A 97 -0.74 7.91 8.74
CA ARG A 97 -0.48 7.61 10.15
C ARG A 97 0.91 7.03 10.36
N THR A 98 1.27 5.98 9.62
CA THR A 98 2.59 5.34 9.73
C THR A 98 3.74 6.33 9.51
N VAL A 99 3.64 7.21 8.51
CA VAL A 99 4.65 8.24 8.23
C VAL A 99 4.70 9.25 9.38
N ALA A 100 3.57 9.74 9.87
CA ALA A 100 3.54 10.68 10.99
C ALA A 100 4.19 10.06 12.24
N ASP A 101 3.89 8.79 12.53
CA ASP A 101 4.44 8.07 13.68
C ASP A 101 5.93 7.77 13.52
N GLY A 102 6.37 7.35 12.34
CA GLY A 102 7.79 7.13 12.05
C GLY A 102 8.63 8.40 12.13
N LEU A 103 8.09 9.55 11.71
CA LEU A 103 8.77 10.84 11.88
C LEU A 103 8.76 11.32 13.33
N SER A 104 7.73 10.98 14.10
CA SER A 104 7.64 11.29 15.53
C SER A 104 8.51 10.36 16.40
N SER A 105 8.90 9.18 15.91
CA SER A 105 9.78 8.26 16.65
C SER A 105 11.26 8.64 16.58
N VAL A 106 11.63 9.64 15.76
CA VAL A 106 13.01 10.13 15.69
C VAL A 106 13.38 10.83 17.01
N ASP A 107 14.52 10.44 17.59
CA ASP A 107 14.95 10.92 18.89
C ASP A 107 15.04 12.47 18.94
N PRO A 108 14.42 13.13 19.93
CA PRO A 108 14.46 14.58 20.06
C PRO A 108 15.88 15.16 20.13
N SER A 109 16.83 14.46 20.74
CA SER A 109 18.24 14.87 20.81
C SER A 109 18.90 14.87 19.44
N THR A 110 18.61 13.87 18.59
CA THR A 110 19.10 13.82 17.20
C THR A 110 18.53 15.00 16.40
N ARG A 111 17.25 15.32 16.60
CA ARG A 111 16.60 16.46 15.96
C ARG A 111 17.18 17.79 16.43
N GLN A 112 17.47 17.95 17.73
CA GLN A 112 18.11 19.15 18.28
C GLN A 112 19.55 19.31 17.76
N ALA A 113 20.33 18.23 17.68
CA ALA A 113 21.65 18.23 17.10
C ALA A 113 21.62 18.70 15.62
N ALA A 114 20.69 18.19 14.82
CA ALA A 114 20.53 18.65 13.44
C ALA A 114 20.19 20.16 13.35
N ILE A 115 19.34 20.66 14.23
CA ILE A 115 19.03 22.11 14.30
C ILE A 115 20.28 22.90 14.68
N ALA A 116 21.05 22.46 15.67
CA ALA A 116 22.29 23.11 16.11
C ALA A 116 23.35 23.14 14.99
N MET A 117 23.36 22.13 14.11
CA MET A 117 24.20 22.08 12.91
C MET A 117 23.69 22.95 11.74
N GLY A 118 22.60 23.70 11.93
CA GLY A 118 22.08 24.64 10.94
C GLY A 118 21.08 24.06 9.94
N TYR A 119 20.56 22.83 10.14
CA TYR A 119 19.56 22.27 9.25
C TYR A 119 18.20 22.99 9.37
N GLY A 120 17.75 23.61 8.29
CA GLY A 120 16.38 24.12 8.16
C GLY A 120 15.32 23.00 8.11
N GLY A 121 14.05 23.33 8.32
CA GLY A 121 13.00 22.31 8.52
C GLY A 121 12.79 21.30 7.37
N PHE A 122 12.93 21.72 6.11
CA PHE A 122 12.84 20.79 4.96
C PHE A 122 14.17 20.04 4.73
N ALA A 123 15.31 20.71 4.91
CA ALA A 123 16.62 20.09 4.83
C ALA A 123 16.78 18.98 5.88
N ARG A 124 16.38 19.26 7.13
CA ARG A 124 16.33 18.29 8.23
C ARG A 124 15.41 17.12 7.92
N PHE A 125 14.22 17.39 7.37
CA PHE A 125 13.30 16.33 6.98
C PHE A 125 13.95 15.34 6.01
N ARG A 126 14.52 15.85 4.91
CA ARG A 126 15.11 15.00 3.87
C ARG A 126 16.39 14.28 4.32
N ALA A 127 17.23 14.96 5.10
CA ALA A 127 18.57 14.48 5.44
C ALA A 127 18.63 13.69 6.77
N VAL A 128 17.68 13.90 7.69
CA VAL A 128 17.72 13.34 9.04
C VAL A 128 16.42 12.61 9.37
N ASP A 129 15.28 13.32 9.41
CA ASP A 129 14.04 12.75 9.92
C ASP A 129 13.55 11.59 9.02
N LEU A 130 13.55 11.77 7.69
CA LEU A 130 13.04 10.77 6.74
C LEU A 130 13.90 9.49 6.70
N PRO A 131 15.25 9.55 6.55
CA PRO A 131 16.09 8.35 6.60
C PRO A 131 15.89 7.54 7.88
N LEU A 132 15.87 8.21 9.05
CA LEU A 132 15.69 7.54 10.33
C LEU A 132 14.29 6.93 10.50
N ALA A 133 13.27 7.51 9.84
CA ALA A 133 11.91 6.99 9.84
C ALA A 133 11.68 5.82 8.85
N VAL A 134 12.57 5.59 7.87
CA VAL A 134 12.38 4.58 6.81
C VAL A 134 12.02 3.19 7.36
N PRO A 135 12.66 2.63 8.41
CA PRO A 135 12.30 1.30 8.92
C PRO A 135 10.85 1.21 9.40
N VAL A 136 10.34 2.27 10.05
CA VAL A 136 8.97 2.33 10.55
C VAL A 136 7.99 2.48 9.39
N ILE A 137 8.30 3.37 8.43
CA ILE A 137 7.49 3.57 7.22
C ILE A 137 7.42 2.28 6.40
N ALA A 138 8.54 1.57 6.23
CA ALA A 138 8.60 0.31 5.51
C ALA A 138 7.77 -0.78 6.19
N ALA A 139 7.76 -0.84 7.53
CA ALA A 139 6.90 -1.78 8.25
C ALA A 139 5.41 -1.54 7.96
N GLY A 140 4.95 -0.29 7.96
CA GLY A 140 3.56 0.01 7.58
C GLY A 140 3.29 -0.19 6.09
N LEU A 141 4.27 0.08 5.21
CA LEU A 141 4.16 -0.17 3.78
C LEU A 141 3.97 -1.65 3.45
N ARG A 142 4.63 -2.54 4.20
CA ARG A 142 4.46 -4.00 4.10
C ARG A 142 3.03 -4.42 4.41
N VAL A 143 2.47 -3.91 5.51
CA VAL A 143 1.06 -4.15 5.87
C VAL A 143 0.12 -3.62 4.78
N ALA A 144 0.34 -2.38 4.32
CA ALA A 144 -0.44 -1.77 3.25
C ALA A 144 -0.40 -2.57 1.94
N ALA A 145 0.77 -3.11 1.58
CA ALA A 145 0.94 -3.91 0.36
C ALA A 145 0.14 -5.21 0.42
N VAL A 146 0.23 -5.94 1.53
CA VAL A 146 -0.53 -7.19 1.74
C VAL A 146 -2.03 -6.90 1.78
N SER A 147 -2.45 -5.83 2.46
CA SER A 147 -3.85 -5.38 2.46
C SER A 147 -4.35 -5.00 1.07
N ASN A 148 -3.57 -4.28 0.27
CA ASN A 148 -3.95 -3.93 -1.10
C ASN A 148 -4.15 -5.17 -1.97
N VAL A 149 -3.20 -6.12 -1.95
CA VAL A 149 -3.35 -7.39 -2.68
C VAL A 149 -4.64 -8.12 -2.29
N SER A 150 -4.95 -8.15 -0.99
CA SER A 150 -6.20 -8.74 -0.51
C SER A 150 -7.43 -8.00 -1.04
N ILE A 151 -7.50 -6.67 -0.90
CA ILE A 151 -8.70 -5.88 -1.23
C ILE A 151 -8.92 -5.79 -2.75
N VAL A 152 -7.84 -5.72 -3.55
CA VAL A 152 -7.94 -5.72 -5.02
C VAL A 152 -8.63 -6.99 -5.54
N SER A 153 -8.55 -8.11 -4.82
CA SER A 153 -9.26 -9.33 -5.22
C SER A 153 -10.78 -9.12 -5.35
N VAL A 154 -11.36 -8.22 -4.53
CA VAL A 154 -12.78 -7.87 -4.53
C VAL A 154 -13.20 -7.18 -5.83
N ALA A 155 -12.26 -6.59 -6.57
CA ALA A 155 -12.57 -5.94 -7.85
C ALA A 155 -13.05 -6.92 -8.93
N SER A 156 -12.87 -8.25 -8.78
CA SER A 156 -13.51 -9.21 -9.68
C SER A 156 -15.03 -9.18 -9.60
N LEU A 157 -15.60 -8.82 -8.45
CA LEU A 157 -17.06 -8.72 -8.27
C LEU A 157 -17.71 -7.66 -9.17
N ILE A 158 -16.93 -6.67 -9.58
CA ILE A 158 -17.37 -5.63 -10.51
C ILE A 158 -16.86 -5.87 -11.94
N GLY A 159 -16.33 -7.06 -12.23
CA GLY A 159 -15.93 -7.46 -13.58
C GLY A 159 -14.52 -7.05 -14.00
N ILE A 160 -13.65 -6.63 -13.07
CA ILE A 160 -12.25 -6.31 -13.39
C ILE A 160 -11.40 -7.59 -13.38
N SER A 161 -10.69 -7.82 -14.48
CA SER A 161 -9.81 -8.97 -14.64
C SER A 161 -8.54 -8.83 -13.78
N GLN A 162 -8.35 -9.79 -12.88
CA GLN A 162 -7.18 -9.97 -12.01
C GLN A 162 -7.27 -11.33 -11.30
N LEU A 163 -6.33 -11.71 -10.43
CA LEU A 163 -6.29 -13.04 -9.77
C LEU A 163 -7.58 -13.46 -9.04
N GLY A 164 -8.28 -12.53 -8.41
CA GLY A 164 -9.58 -12.73 -7.77
C GLY A 164 -10.69 -13.18 -8.72
N TYR A 165 -10.47 -13.12 -10.04
CA TYR A 165 -11.32 -13.80 -11.02
C TYR A 165 -11.46 -15.28 -10.70
N PHE A 166 -10.36 -15.98 -10.39
CA PHE A 166 -10.38 -17.41 -10.07
C PHE A 166 -11.19 -17.71 -8.80
N LEU A 167 -11.28 -16.74 -7.87
CA LEU A 167 -12.11 -16.88 -6.67
C LEU A 167 -13.60 -16.81 -7.04
N THR A 168 -13.99 -15.81 -7.83
CA THR A 168 -15.39 -15.59 -8.21
C THR A 168 -15.89 -16.63 -9.20
N ASP A 169 -15.06 -16.97 -10.19
CA ASP A 169 -15.40 -17.87 -11.28
C ASP A 169 -15.41 -19.33 -10.80
N GLY A 170 -14.37 -19.74 -10.05
CA GLY A 170 -14.33 -21.04 -9.39
C GLY A 170 -15.49 -21.24 -8.41
N TYR A 171 -15.88 -20.21 -7.66
CA TYR A 171 -17.06 -20.26 -6.79
C TYR A 171 -18.36 -20.41 -7.60
N ALA A 172 -18.55 -19.60 -8.63
CA ALA A 172 -19.74 -19.66 -9.49
C ALA A 172 -19.90 -21.02 -10.19
N ARG A 173 -18.78 -21.64 -10.59
CA ARG A 173 -18.75 -22.97 -11.23
C ARG A 173 -18.71 -24.14 -10.25
N SER A 174 -18.75 -23.89 -8.93
CA SER A 174 -18.54 -24.92 -7.90
C SER A 174 -17.28 -25.76 -8.13
N PHE A 175 -16.21 -25.12 -8.63
CA PHE A 175 -14.94 -25.75 -8.97
C PHE A 175 -13.84 -25.34 -7.98
N PRO A 176 -13.64 -26.11 -6.89
CA PRO A 176 -12.78 -25.69 -5.78
C PRO A 176 -11.29 -25.60 -6.15
N THR A 177 -10.83 -26.36 -7.15
CA THR A 177 -9.43 -26.34 -7.58
C THR A 177 -9.01 -24.95 -8.05
N GLU A 178 -9.85 -24.26 -8.79
CA GLU A 178 -9.57 -22.91 -9.29
C GLU A 178 -9.56 -21.88 -8.17
N VAL A 179 -10.48 -22.00 -7.20
CA VAL A 179 -10.49 -21.15 -6.00
C VAL A 179 -9.18 -21.29 -5.24
N TRP A 180 -8.69 -22.52 -5.02
CA TRP A 180 -7.40 -22.77 -4.38
C TRP A 180 -6.22 -22.18 -5.15
N VAL A 181 -6.23 -22.27 -6.48
CA VAL A 181 -5.20 -21.64 -7.33
C VAL A 181 -5.22 -20.12 -7.14
N GLY A 182 -6.40 -19.49 -7.15
CA GLY A 182 -6.55 -18.06 -6.91
C GLY A 182 -6.02 -17.64 -5.53
N ILE A 183 -6.38 -18.37 -4.46
CA ILE A 183 -5.91 -18.10 -3.10
C ILE A 183 -4.38 -18.19 -3.03
N ILE A 184 -3.79 -19.29 -3.51
CA ILE A 184 -2.34 -19.51 -3.46
C ILE A 184 -1.61 -18.45 -4.29
N ALA A 185 -2.10 -18.12 -5.48
CA ALA A 185 -1.50 -17.10 -6.33
C ALA A 185 -1.53 -15.71 -5.67
N CYS A 186 -2.64 -15.33 -5.03
CA CYS A 186 -2.75 -14.08 -4.28
C CYS A 186 -1.78 -14.06 -3.07
N LEU A 187 -1.66 -15.17 -2.33
CA LEU A 187 -0.73 -15.29 -1.20
C LEU A 187 0.73 -15.13 -1.66
N LEU A 188 1.10 -15.84 -2.72
CA LEU A 188 2.45 -15.74 -3.30
C LEU A 188 2.75 -14.32 -3.77
N LEU A 189 1.78 -13.66 -4.42
CA LEU A 189 1.95 -12.28 -4.85
C LEU A 189 2.12 -11.33 -3.66
N ALA A 190 1.33 -11.49 -2.60
CA ALA A 190 1.45 -10.67 -1.39
C ALA A 190 2.84 -10.84 -0.73
N LEU A 191 3.34 -12.09 -0.67
CA LEU A 191 4.70 -12.39 -0.18
C LEU A 191 5.79 -11.76 -1.05
N VAL A 192 5.62 -11.75 -2.38
CA VAL A 192 6.55 -11.06 -3.29
C VAL A 192 6.59 -9.57 -2.99
N PHE A 193 5.44 -8.91 -2.84
CA PHE A 193 5.38 -7.50 -2.46
C PHE A 193 6.05 -7.23 -1.11
N ASP A 194 5.73 -8.03 -0.09
CA ASP A 194 6.34 -7.93 1.25
C ASP A 194 7.86 -8.05 1.20
N LEU A 195 8.36 -9.06 0.47
CA LEU A 195 9.79 -9.33 0.32
C LEU A 195 10.49 -8.20 -0.43
N VAL A 196 9.91 -7.69 -1.52
CA VAL A 196 10.48 -6.57 -2.29
C VAL A 196 10.62 -5.34 -1.39
N ILE A 197 9.58 -5.00 -0.63
CA ILE A 197 9.62 -3.85 0.30
C ILE A 197 10.68 -4.08 1.38
N GLN A 198 10.76 -5.29 1.93
CA GLN A 198 11.77 -5.62 2.94
C GLN A 198 13.20 -5.48 2.38
N VAL A 199 13.46 -5.99 1.18
CA VAL A 199 14.78 -5.90 0.53
C VAL A 199 15.15 -4.45 0.24
N VAL A 200 14.22 -3.67 -0.34
CA VAL A 200 14.43 -2.24 -0.61
C VAL A 200 14.67 -1.48 0.69
N SER A 201 13.88 -1.71 1.73
CA SER A 201 14.07 -1.08 3.04
C SER A 201 15.44 -1.42 3.63
N ARG A 202 15.88 -2.67 3.55
CA ARG A 202 17.20 -3.10 4.06
C ARG A 202 18.35 -2.49 3.27
N ALA A 203 18.17 -2.25 1.98
CA ALA A 203 19.17 -1.57 1.14
C ALA A 203 19.25 -0.07 1.47
N LEU A 204 18.12 0.56 1.78
CA LEU A 204 18.04 1.98 2.16
C LEU A 204 18.52 2.26 3.58
N THR A 205 18.60 1.26 4.46
CA THR A 205 18.88 1.44 5.90
C THR A 205 20.07 0.61 6.40
N PRO A 206 21.27 0.69 5.78
CA PRO A 206 22.42 -0.14 6.14
C PRO A 206 22.87 0.01 7.60
N TRP A 207 22.68 1.19 8.20
CA TRP A 207 23.06 1.49 9.59
C TRP A 207 22.29 0.65 10.62
N THR A 208 21.09 0.17 10.30
CA THR A 208 20.32 -0.69 11.22
C THR A 208 21.01 -2.03 11.49
N ARG A 209 21.89 -2.48 10.59
CA ARG A 209 22.67 -3.71 10.77
C ARG A 209 23.82 -3.54 11.76
N ALA A 210 24.42 -2.35 11.81
CA ALA A 210 25.56 -2.06 12.68
C ALA A 210 25.18 -1.95 14.16
N VAL A 211 23.90 -1.71 14.47
CA VAL A 211 23.37 -1.62 15.84
C VAL A 211 22.95 -2.99 16.38
N ALA A 212 22.68 -3.97 15.50
CA ALA A 212 22.25 -5.32 15.87
C ALA A 212 23.42 -6.32 16.00
N ALA A 213 24.64 -5.91 15.67
CA ALA A 213 25.88 -6.68 15.80
C ALA A 213 26.68 -6.20 17.01
#